data_AF-A0A926LF89-F1
#
_entry.id   AF-A0A926LF89-F1
#
_cell.length_a   1.000
_cell.length_b   1.000
_cell.length_c   1.000
_cell.angle_alpha   90.00
_cell.angle_beta   90.00
_cell.angle_gamma   90.00
#
_symmetry.space_group_name_H-M   'P 1'
#
loop_
_entity.id
_entity.type
_entity.pdbx_description
1 polymer ?
#
loop_
_entity_poly.entity_id
_entity_poly.type
_entity_poly.pdbx_seq_one_letter_code
_entity_poly.pdbx_strand_id
1 'polypeptide(L)'
;MALDEDGVITPRLRLRDVLLRGLLFGLVGSLLLFAGQLLIGDHGDRLDFLAVLGGLSLVFGGGFLLAGLFFWALSRKDIRRFRDWRTLTGQHSALFITGPAFVRVGVLALVVGLAGFGLYHLVDDASYGSWLYGH
;
A
#
# COMPACT_ATOMS: atom_id res chain seq x y z
N MET A 1 -15.61 -7.60 -22.04
CA MET A 1 -15.76 -8.02 -20.62
C MET A 1 -16.99 -8.88 -20.56
N ALA A 2 -16.87 -10.11 -20.05
CA ALA A 2 -18.02 -10.96 -19.83
C ALA A 2 -18.57 -10.72 -18.43
N LEU A 3 -19.90 -10.80 -18.30
CA LEU A 3 -20.60 -10.79 -17.02
C LEU A 3 -21.07 -12.22 -16.73
N ASP A 4 -21.03 -12.59 -15.45
CA ASP A 4 -21.62 -13.82 -14.92
C ASP A 4 -23.17 -13.69 -14.84
N GLU A 5 -23.88 -14.77 -14.51
CA GLU A 5 -25.35 -14.78 -14.31
C GLU A 5 -25.80 -13.76 -13.26
N ASP A 6 -24.94 -13.48 -12.27
CA ASP A 6 -25.13 -12.47 -11.23
C ASP A 6 -24.73 -11.04 -11.65
N GLY A 7 -24.37 -10.82 -12.92
CA GLY A 7 -23.91 -9.51 -13.42
C GLY A 7 -22.50 -9.12 -12.96
N VAL A 8 -21.68 -10.08 -12.51
CA VAL A 8 -20.32 -9.83 -12.01
C VAL A 8 -19.28 -9.94 -13.12
N ILE A 9 -18.31 -9.02 -13.14
CA ILE A 9 -17.25 -9.02 -14.15
C ILE A 9 -16.32 -10.23 -13.99
N THR A 10 -16.16 -11.00 -15.07
CA THR A 10 -15.17 -12.08 -15.18
C THR A 10 -13.96 -11.66 -16.04
N PRO A 11 -12.75 -12.18 -15.77
CA PRO A 11 -12.39 -13.11 -14.70
C PRO A 11 -12.29 -12.45 -13.31
N ARG A 12 -12.51 -13.26 -12.26
CA ARG A 12 -12.37 -12.87 -10.85
C ARG A 12 -10.95 -12.38 -10.56
N LEU A 13 -10.82 -11.50 -9.57
CA LEU A 13 -9.53 -10.91 -9.20
C LEU A 13 -8.58 -11.96 -8.62
N ARG A 14 -7.38 -12.05 -9.18
CA ARG A 14 -6.32 -12.91 -8.64
C ARG A 14 -5.48 -12.14 -7.64
N LEU A 15 -5.03 -12.83 -6.58
CA LEU A 15 -4.19 -12.23 -5.54
C LEU A 15 -2.92 -11.60 -6.14
N ARG A 16 -2.28 -12.30 -7.09
CA ARG A 16 -1.10 -11.80 -7.81
C ARG A 16 -1.33 -10.42 -8.45
N ASP A 17 -2.45 -10.22 -9.13
CA ASP A 17 -2.75 -8.96 -9.81
C ASP A 17 -2.97 -7.82 -8.80
N VAL A 18 -3.52 -8.15 -7.63
CA VAL A 18 -3.75 -7.22 -6.53
C VAL A 18 -2.43 -6.81 -5.88
N LEU A 19 -1.57 -7.78 -5.58
CA LEU A 19 -0.23 -7.55 -5.04
C LEU A 19 0.62 -6.72 -6.01
N LEU A 20 0.61 -7.05 -7.31
CA LEU A 20 1.40 -6.35 -8.31
C LEU A 20 0.97 -4.88 -8.46
N ARG A 21 -0.33 -4.59 -8.42
CA ARG A 21 -0.82 -3.20 -8.41
C ARG A 21 -0.44 -2.47 -7.13
N GLY A 22 -0.58 -3.12 -5.98
CA GLY A 22 -0.14 -2.56 -4.69
C GLY A 22 1.34 -2.21 -4.73
N LEU A 23 2.18 -3.11 -5.26
CA LEU A 23 3.61 -2.88 -5.45
C LEU A 23 3.90 -1.71 -6.39
N LEU A 24 3.26 -1.65 -7.56
CA LEU A 24 3.46 -0.56 -8.51
C LEU A 24 3.11 0.80 -7.90
N PHE A 25 1.97 0.90 -7.22
CA PHE A 25 1.59 2.13 -6.53
C PHE A 25 2.52 2.45 -5.36
N GLY A 26 2.98 1.41 -4.64
CA GLY A 26 3.99 1.53 -3.60
C GLY A 26 5.29 2.13 -4.12
N LEU A 27 5.81 1.63 -5.25
CA LEU A 27 7.02 2.15 -5.88
C LEU A 27 6.87 3.62 -6.29
N VAL A 28 5.73 3.99 -6.89
CA VAL A 28 5.44 5.40 -7.21
C VAL A 28 5.40 6.24 -5.93
N GLY A 29 4.76 5.73 -4.87
CA GLY A 29 4.75 6.38 -3.56
C GLY A 29 6.14 6.55 -2.96
N SER A 30 7.01 5.55 -3.09
CA SER A 30 8.41 5.61 -2.64
C SER A 30 9.21 6.67 -3.39
N LEU A 31 8.98 6.84 -4.70
CA LEU A 31 9.59 7.91 -5.48
C LEU A 31 9.12 9.29 -5.02
N LEU A 32 7.83 9.44 -4.71
CA LEU A 32 7.30 10.68 -4.17
C LEU A 32 7.85 10.98 -2.77
N LEU A 33 8.00 9.95 -1.92
CA LEU A 33 8.64 10.08 -0.61
C LEU A 33 10.09 10.54 -0.74
N PHE A 34 10.84 9.90 -1.65
CA PHE A 34 12.22 10.30 -1.97
C PHE A 34 12.30 11.74 -2.48
N ALA A 35 11.41 12.16 -3.38
CA ALA A 35 11.40 13.53 -3.86
C ALA A 35 11.00 14.52 -2.75
N GLY A 36 10.03 14.16 -1.91
CA GLY A 36 9.53 15.00 -0.83
C GLY A 36 10.56 15.28 0.25
N GLN A 37 11.35 14.29 0.66
CA GLN A 37 12.38 14.49 1.68
C GLN A 37 13.48 15.47 1.24
N LEU A 38 13.76 15.56 -0.07
CA LEU A 38 14.73 16.52 -0.63
C LEU A 38 14.26 17.98 -0.54
N LEU A 39 12.96 18.21 -0.32
CA LEU A 39 12.41 19.55 -0.12
C LEU A 39 12.55 20.02 1.34
N ILE A 40 12.94 19.12 2.25
CA ILE A 40 13.18 19.42 3.67
C ILE A 40 14.66 19.73 3.81
N GLY A 41 14.99 20.99 4.10
CA GLY A 41 16.37 21.46 4.21
C GLY A 41 17.08 20.97 5.46
N ASP A 42 16.39 21.05 6.60
CA ASP A 42 16.93 20.66 7.90
C ASP A 42 17.05 19.13 8.02
N HIS A 43 18.20 18.69 8.52
CA HIS A 43 18.53 17.28 8.67
C HIS A 43 17.63 16.56 9.68
N GLY A 44 17.37 17.19 10.82
CA GLY A 44 16.54 16.61 11.89
C GLY A 44 15.10 16.46 11.44
N ASP A 45 14.54 17.51 10.82
CA ASP A 45 13.17 17.47 10.28
C ASP A 45 13.01 16.39 9.20
N ARG A 46 14.06 16.16 8.40
CA ARG A 46 14.07 15.10 7.38
C ARG A 46 14.04 13.71 8.00
N LEU A 47 14.84 13.49 9.05
CA LEU A 47 14.83 12.24 9.81
C LEU A 47 13.47 12.00 10.46
N ASP A 48 12.91 13.01 11.13
CA ASP A 48 11.59 12.91 11.76
C ASP A 48 10.49 12.61 10.74
N PHE A 49 10.51 13.29 9.59
CA PHE A 49 9.58 13.05 8.50
C PHE A 49 9.65 11.60 7.99
N LEU A 50 10.86 11.10 7.72
CA LEU A 50 11.08 9.73 7.24
C LEU A 50 10.71 8.68 8.29
N ALA A 51 11.03 8.93 9.56
CA ALA A 51 10.70 8.04 10.68
C ALA A 51 9.19 7.95 10.88
N VAL A 52 8.48 9.09 10.94
CA VAL A 52 7.03 9.12 11.14
C VAL A 52 6.32 8.50 9.94
N LEU A 53 6.62 8.94 8.73
CA LEU A 53 5.92 8.44 7.54
C LEU A 53 6.25 6.98 7.27
N GLY A 54 7.53 6.59 7.41
CA GLY A 54 7.98 5.21 7.27
C GLY A 54 7.34 4.30 8.31
N GLY A 55 7.40 4.69 9.59
CA GLY A 55 6.82 3.94 10.71
C GLY A 55 5.30 3.77 10.59
N LEU A 56 4.55 4.84 10.34
CA LEU A 56 3.10 4.75 10.14
C LEU A 56 2.75 3.86 8.94
N SER A 57 3.50 4.00 7.84
CA SER A 57 3.28 3.18 6.65
C SER A 57 3.52 1.69 6.91
N LEU A 58 4.52 1.33 7.73
CA LEU A 58 4.75 -0.05 8.14
C LEU A 58 3.62 -0.59 9.03
N VAL A 59 3.21 0.18 10.05
CA VAL A 59 2.14 -0.23 10.99
C VAL A 59 0.82 -0.42 10.27
N PHE A 60 0.36 0.60 9.53
CA PHE A 60 -0.88 0.51 8.77
C PHE A 60 -0.77 -0.48 7.62
N GLY A 61 0.37 -0.54 6.94
CA GLY A 61 0.60 -1.48 5.85
C GLY A 61 0.47 -2.94 6.30
N GLY A 62 1.10 -3.29 7.42
CA GLY A 62 0.97 -4.61 8.04
C GLY A 62 -0.47 -4.90 8.45
N GLY A 63 -1.11 -3.97 9.16
CA GLY A 63 -2.51 -4.11 9.60
C GLY A 63 -3.49 -4.32 8.45
N PHE A 64 -3.44 -3.47 7.42
CA PHE A 64 -4.28 -3.59 6.24
C PHE A 64 -4.00 -4.87 5.45
N LEU A 65 -2.73 -5.27 5.30
CA LEU A 65 -2.39 -6.50 4.58
C LEU A 65 -2.95 -7.73 5.30
N LEU A 66 -2.74 -7.84 6.61
CA LEU A 66 -3.24 -8.96 7.42
C LEU A 66 -4.77 -9.04 7.40
N ALA A 67 -5.44 -7.91 7.65
CA ALA A 67 -6.91 -7.84 7.59
C ALA A 67 -7.43 -8.16 6.18
N GLY A 68 -6.79 -7.65 5.14
CA GLY A 68 -7.15 -7.90 3.74
C GLY A 68 -7.00 -9.37 3.36
N LEU A 69 -5.90 -10.02 3.75
CA LEU A 69 -5.68 -11.45 3.52
C LEU A 69 -6.66 -12.32 4.31
N PHE A 70 -7.00 -11.92 5.54
CA PHE A 70 -8.02 -12.58 6.34
C PHE A 70 -9.38 -12.55 5.64
N PHE A 71 -9.84 -11.36 5.19
CA PHE A 71 -11.07 -11.25 4.42
C PHE A 71 -11.02 -12.00 3.09
N TRP A 72 -9.86 -12.01 2.43
CA TRP A 72 -9.65 -12.79 1.22
C TRP A 72 -9.86 -14.30 1.46
N ALA A 73 -9.30 -14.84 2.54
CA ALA A 73 -9.45 -16.24 2.92
C ALA A 73 -10.91 -16.59 3.23
N LEU A 74 -11.63 -15.70 3.92
CA LEU A 74 -13.06 -15.88 4.21
C LEU A 74 -13.96 -15.82 2.96
N SER A 75 -13.52 -15.16 1.89
CA SER A 75 -14.32 -14.92 0.68
C SER A 75 -14.43 -16.14 -0.26
N ARG A 76 -13.87 -17.31 0.10
CA ARG A 76 -13.97 -18.59 -0.65
C ARG A 76 -13.79 -18.46 -2.18
N LYS A 77 -12.87 -17.60 -2.64
CA LYS A 77 -12.55 -17.29 -4.05
C LYS A 77 -13.55 -16.40 -4.80
N ASP A 78 -14.62 -15.94 -4.17
CA ASP A 78 -15.48 -14.89 -4.72
C ASP A 78 -14.89 -13.50 -4.43
N ILE A 79 -13.81 -13.16 -5.15
CA ILE A 79 -13.15 -11.86 -5.03
C ILE A 79 -13.58 -10.97 -6.18
N ARG A 80 -14.27 -9.87 -5.84
CA ARG A 80 -14.93 -8.98 -6.79
C ARG A 80 -14.20 -7.66 -6.93
N ARG A 81 -14.40 -6.97 -8.06
CA ARG A 81 -13.83 -5.64 -8.27
C ARG A 81 -14.69 -4.62 -7.52
N PHE A 82 -14.08 -3.50 -7.13
CA PHE A 82 -14.84 -2.38 -6.55
C PHE A 82 -15.99 -1.92 -7.45
N ARG A 83 -15.85 -2.06 -8.77
CA ARG A 83 -16.90 -1.73 -9.75
C ARG A 83 -18.14 -2.63 -9.64
N ASP A 84 -18.01 -3.83 -9.07
CA ASP A 84 -19.09 -4.79 -8.89
C ASP A 84 -19.85 -4.56 -7.57
N TRP A 85 -19.61 -3.43 -6.87
CA TRP A 85 -20.26 -3.08 -5.60
C TRP A 85 -21.80 -3.19 -5.63
N ARG A 86 -22.44 -2.90 -6.77
CA ARG A 86 -23.90 -2.98 -6.91
C ARG A 86 -24.44 -4.42 -6.94
N THR A 87 -23.57 -5.41 -7.10
CA THR A 87 -23.92 -6.85 -7.10
C THR A 87 -23.91 -7.45 -5.70
N LEU A 88 -23.65 -6.65 -4.67
CA LEU A 88 -23.59 -7.09 -3.28
C LEU A 88 -24.98 -7.05 -2.65
N THR A 89 -25.51 -8.21 -2.26
CA THR A 89 -26.86 -8.33 -1.69
C THR A 89 -26.88 -8.59 -0.18
N GLY A 90 -25.75 -8.92 0.44
CA GLY A 90 -25.65 -9.21 1.87
C GLY A 90 -24.46 -8.55 2.59
N GLN A 91 -24.51 -8.52 3.92
CA GLN A 91 -23.44 -7.93 4.75
C GLN A 91 -22.09 -8.64 4.56
N HIS A 92 -22.08 -9.97 4.44
CA HIS A 92 -20.86 -10.73 4.16
C HIS A 92 -20.30 -10.48 2.76
N SER A 93 -21.13 -10.03 1.82
CA SER A 93 -20.72 -9.75 0.44
C SER A 93 -19.76 -8.56 0.35
N ALA A 94 -19.79 -7.64 1.32
CA ALA A 94 -18.85 -6.53 1.40
C ALA A 94 -17.38 -7.01 1.47
N LEU A 95 -17.14 -8.17 2.10
CA LEU A 95 -15.80 -8.74 2.25
C LEU A 95 -15.13 -9.05 0.90
N PHE A 96 -15.93 -9.35 -0.13
CA PHE A 96 -15.47 -9.68 -1.48
C PHE A 96 -14.75 -8.52 -2.18
N ILE A 97 -15.04 -7.27 -1.75
CA ILE A 97 -14.43 -6.04 -2.27
C ILE A 97 -13.44 -5.47 -1.26
N THR A 98 -13.75 -5.51 0.04
CA THR A 98 -12.89 -4.97 1.09
C THR A 98 -11.56 -5.72 1.19
N GLY A 99 -11.57 -7.05 1.06
CA GLY A 99 -10.36 -7.86 1.06
C GLY A 99 -9.30 -7.41 0.04
N PRO A 100 -9.60 -7.43 -1.28
CA PRO A 100 -8.64 -6.97 -2.28
C PRO A 100 -8.28 -5.48 -2.15
N ALA A 101 -9.16 -4.62 -1.64
CA ALA A 101 -8.82 -3.22 -1.39
C ALA A 101 -7.77 -3.09 -0.28
N PHE A 102 -7.98 -3.77 0.85
CA PHE A 102 -7.08 -3.76 1.99
C PHE A 102 -5.72 -4.37 1.66
N VAL A 103 -5.69 -5.46 0.87
CA VAL A 103 -4.42 -6.02 0.38
C VAL A 103 -3.65 -5.00 -0.47
N ARG A 104 -4.29 -4.24 -1.36
CA ARG A 104 -3.60 -3.22 -2.17
C ARG A 104 -3.02 -2.10 -1.31
N VAL A 105 -3.83 -1.56 -0.41
CA VAL A 105 -3.41 -0.47 0.48
C VAL A 105 -2.29 -0.96 1.40
N GLY A 106 -2.41 -2.18 1.92
CA GLY A 106 -1.41 -2.82 2.76
C GLY A 106 -0.06 -2.97 2.05
N VAL A 107 -0.05 -3.54 0.84
CA VAL A 107 1.20 -3.69 0.05
C VAL A 107 1.79 -2.34 -0.31
N LEU A 108 0.98 -1.39 -0.78
CA LEU A 108 1.43 -0.04 -1.10
C LEU A 108 2.13 0.59 0.11
N ALA A 109 1.46 0.59 1.25
CA ALA A 109 1.99 1.20 2.47
C ALA A 109 3.24 0.46 2.98
N LEU A 110 3.32 -0.86 2.87
CA LEU A 110 4.54 -1.60 3.22
C LEU A 110 5.73 -1.22 2.33
N VAL A 111 5.53 -1.08 1.02
CA VAL A 111 6.60 -0.68 0.10
C VAL A 111 7.08 0.74 0.40
N VAL A 112 6.15 1.67 0.65
CA VAL A 112 6.48 3.04 1.07
C VAL A 112 7.19 3.04 2.43
N GLY A 113 6.71 2.24 3.38
CA GLY A 113 7.28 2.13 4.72
C GLY A 113 8.70 1.57 4.71
N LEU A 114 8.97 0.52 3.95
CA LEU A 114 10.31 -0.04 3.76
C LEU A 114 11.25 0.94 3.07
N ALA A 115 10.77 1.67 2.07
CA ALA A 115 11.55 2.74 1.44
C ALA A 115 11.85 3.87 2.43
N GLY A 116 10.87 4.30 3.22
CA GLY A 116 11.05 5.32 4.26
C GLY A 116 12.06 4.90 5.32
N PHE A 117 12.00 3.64 5.78
CA PHE A 117 12.97 3.07 6.70
C PHE A 117 14.39 3.04 6.12
N GLY A 118 14.53 2.59 4.87
CA GLY A 118 15.82 2.58 4.19
C GLY A 118 16.39 3.99 3.98
N LEU A 119 15.55 4.94 3.59
CA LEU A 119 15.94 6.34 3.42
C LEU A 119 16.29 7.00 4.75
N TYR A 120 15.57 6.68 5.83
CA TYR A 120 15.88 7.17 7.17
C TYR A 120 17.31 6.81 7.54
N HIS A 121 17.68 5.53 7.46
CA HIS A 121 19.04 5.09 7.77
C HIS A 121 20.09 5.65 6.81
N LEU A 122 19.75 5.77 5.52
CA LEU A 122 20.65 6.37 4.54
C LEU A 122 20.94 7.86 4.86
N VAL A 123 19.94 8.60 5.32
CA VAL A 123 20.08 10.00 5.74
C VAL A 123 20.82 10.09 7.07
N ASP A 124 20.48 9.27 8.05
CA ASP A 124 21.10 9.23 9.38
C ASP A 124 22.61 8.93 9.29
N ASP A 125 23.00 8.01 8.40
CA ASP A 125 24.39 7.64 8.16
C ASP A 125 25.14 8.65 7.24
N ALA A 126 24.48 9.71 6.76
CA ALA A 126 25.09 10.64 5.83
C ALA A 126 26.18 11.49 6.49
N SER A 127 27.31 11.69 5.81
CA SER A 127 28.38 12.55 6.31
C SER A 127 27.99 14.02 6.30
N TYR A 128 28.43 14.76 7.34
CA TYR A 128 28.25 16.20 7.43
C TYR A 128 28.81 16.91 6.19
N GLY A 129 28.04 17.83 5.61
CA GLY A 129 28.39 18.54 4.38
C GLY A 129 28.10 17.78 3.09
N SER A 130 27.58 16.54 3.15
CA SER A 130 27.03 15.86 1.97
C SER A 130 25.67 16.44 1.61
N TRP A 131 25.30 16.36 0.32
CA TRP A 131 23.98 16.80 -0.15
C TRP A 131 22.82 16.02 0.52
N LEU A 132 23.09 14.80 0.99
CA LEU A 132 22.12 13.93 1.63
C LEU A 132 21.92 14.27 3.11
N TYR A 133 22.93 14.87 3.76
CA TYR A 133 22.82 15.43 5.10
C TYR A 133 21.86 16.63 5.12
N GLY A 134 21.81 17.41 4.04
CA GLY A 134 21.05 18.65 4.00
C GLY A 134 21.94 19.86 4.30
N HIS A 135 21.33 21.04 4.29
CA HIS A 135 22.01 22.32 4.52
C HIS A 135 21.74 22.84 5.92
#